data_AF-A0A1D7QYQ3-F1
#
_entry.id   AF-A0A1D7QYQ3-F1
#
_cell.length_a   1.000
_cell.length_b   1.000
_cell.length_c   1.000
_cell.angle_alpha   90.00
_cell.angle_beta   90.00
_cell.angle_gamma   90.00
#
_symmetry.space_group_name_H-M   'P 1'
#
loop_
_entity.id
_entity.type
_entity.pdbx_description
1 polymer ?
#
loop_
_entity_poly.entity_id
_entity_poly.type
_entity_poly.pdbx_seq_one_letter_code
_entity_poly.pdbx_strand_id
1 'polypeptide(L)'
;MNLSVSVKEGENSNIAYVSGEVDVYTASKLKEALNPLAEQENKDLFVDLSDVEYIDSTGLGIFIGTLKITEKSGSRLKLKGLNDRVKRLFEITGLNEVIEIDGSKREEA
;
A
#
# COMPACT_ATOMS: atom_id res chain seq x y z
N MET A 1 5.72 10.45 14.78
CA MET A 1 6.43 9.77 13.68
C MET A 1 7.05 8.47 14.14
N ASN A 2 6.20 7.51 14.48
CA ASN A 2 6.54 6.10 14.56
C ASN A 2 6.01 5.44 13.28
N LEU A 3 6.87 4.81 12.50
CA LEU A 3 6.46 3.90 11.43
C LEU A 3 7.16 2.57 11.67
N SER A 4 6.39 1.49 11.74
CA SER A 4 6.92 0.14 11.73
C SER A 4 6.34 -0.62 10.54
N VAL A 5 7.21 -1.38 9.86
CA VAL A 5 6.83 -2.25 8.77
C VAL A 5 7.38 -3.63 9.09
N SER A 6 6.52 -4.64 9.09
CA SER A 6 6.91 -6.04 9.19
C SER A 6 6.40 -6.80 7.98
N VAL A 7 7.14 -7.80 7.52
CA VAL A 7 6.84 -8.51 6.28
C VAL A 7 6.68 -9.98 6.57
N LYS A 8 5.59 -10.56 6.07
CA LYS A 8 5.41 -12.00 5.98
C LYS A 8 5.54 -12.41 4.52
N GLU A 9 6.64 -13.09 4.22
CA GLU A 9 6.87 -13.64 2.89
C GLU A 9 6.15 -14.98 2.72
N GLY A 10 5.48 -15.15 1.59
CA GLY A 10 4.90 -16.42 1.17
C GLY A 10 5.52 -16.89 -0.15
N GLU A 11 4.96 -17.96 -0.72
CA GLU A 11 5.38 -18.48 -2.03
C GLU A 11 4.88 -17.55 -3.16
N ASN A 12 3.56 -17.29 -3.20
CA ASN A 12 2.91 -16.52 -4.28
C ASN A 12 2.57 -15.08 -3.90
N SER A 13 2.77 -14.70 -2.64
CA SER A 13 2.46 -13.35 -2.17
C SER A 13 3.21 -12.96 -0.91
N ASN A 14 3.48 -11.68 -0.75
CA ASN A 14 3.97 -11.07 0.48
C ASN A 14 2.89 -10.24 1.15
N ILE A 15 2.95 -10.14 2.47
CA ILE A 15 2.10 -9.22 3.25
C ILE A 15 3.00 -8.28 4.04
N ALA A 16 2.89 -6.98 3.79
CA ALA A 16 3.53 -5.94 4.58
C ALA A 16 2.51 -5.38 5.59
N TYR A 17 2.78 -5.51 6.88
CA TYR A 17 1.98 -4.91 7.95
C TYR A 17 2.59 -3.58 8.32
N VAL A 18 1.83 -2.50 8.15
CA VAL A 18 2.26 -1.13 8.40
C VAL A 18 1.52 -0.61 9.63
N SER A 19 2.25 0.03 10.53
CA SER A 19 1.67 0.65 11.74
C SER A 19 2.26 2.03 12.02
N GLY A 20 1.43 2.88 12.63
CA GLY A 20 1.76 4.25 13.01
C GLY A 20 1.34 5.28 11.96
N GLU A 21 2.22 6.24 11.67
CA GLU A 21 1.91 7.41 10.83
C GLU A 21 2.67 7.35 9.50
N VAL A 22 1.96 7.57 8.39
CA VAL A 22 2.54 7.68 7.04
C VAL A 22 2.52 9.13 6.57
N ASP A 23 3.65 9.82 6.71
CA ASP A 23 3.81 11.23 6.36
C ASP A 23 5.12 11.48 5.62
N VAL A 24 5.42 12.74 5.30
CA VAL A 24 6.67 13.14 4.62
C VAL A 24 7.96 12.64 5.29
N TYR A 25 7.97 12.42 6.60
CA TYR A 25 9.15 11.98 7.34
C TYR A 25 9.26 10.45 7.37
N THR A 26 8.14 9.73 7.33
CA THR A 26 8.12 8.26 7.34
C THR A 26 8.01 7.64 5.94
N ALA A 27 7.65 8.43 4.93
CA ALA A 27 7.46 8.00 3.54
C ALA A 27 8.69 7.28 2.95
N SER A 28 9.90 7.80 3.21
CA SER A 28 11.14 7.17 2.72
C SER A 28 11.32 5.76 3.29
N LYS A 29 11.05 5.58 4.59
CA LYS A 29 11.14 4.27 5.25
C LYS A 29 10.10 3.29 4.72
N LEU A 30 8.86 3.75 4.49
CA LEU A 30 7.82 2.91 3.89
C LEU A 30 8.23 2.48 2.48
N LYS A 31 8.74 3.41 1.67
CA LYS A 31 9.21 3.13 0.31
C LYS A 31 10.33 2.10 0.28
N GLU A 32 11.33 2.24 1.15
CA GLU A 32 12.45 1.29 1.27
C GLU A 32 11.99 -0.12 1.66
N ALA A 33 10.91 -0.23 2.44
CA ALA A 33 10.34 -1.52 2.80
C ALA A 33 9.47 -2.15 1.69
N LEU A 34 8.69 -1.34 0.97
CA LEU A 34 7.74 -1.84 -0.04
C LEU A 34 8.38 -2.10 -1.41
N ASN A 35 9.34 -1.27 -1.83
CA ASN A 35 9.91 -1.37 -3.18
C ASN A 35 10.52 -2.75 -3.47
N PRO A 36 11.37 -3.34 -2.59
CA PRO A 36 11.95 -4.66 -2.86
C PRO A 36 10.90 -5.76 -3.00
N LEU A 37 9.77 -5.65 -2.29
CA LEU A 37 8.68 -6.61 -2.38
C LEU A 37 7.87 -6.41 -3.67
N ALA A 38 7.70 -5.16 -4.09
CA ALA A 38 6.97 -4.82 -5.31
C ALA A 38 7.74 -5.19 -6.58
N GLU A 39 9.07 -5.21 -6.53
CA GLU A 39 9.94 -5.60 -7.64
C GLU A 39 9.93 -7.12 -7.90
N GLN A 40 9.44 -7.94 -6.96
CA GLN A 40 9.38 -9.40 -7.12
C GLN A 40 8.36 -9.81 -8.19
N GLU A 41 8.84 -10.49 -9.22
CA GLU A 41 8.01 -10.98 -10.33
C GLU A 41 7.10 -12.13 -9.90
N ASN A 42 5.88 -12.17 -10.45
CA ASN A 42 4.88 -13.21 -10.19
C ASN A 42 4.55 -13.41 -8.70
N LYS A 43 4.68 -12.35 -7.89
CA LYS A 43 4.47 -12.39 -6.45
C LYS A 43 3.68 -11.18 -5.98
N ASP A 44 2.41 -11.41 -5.64
CA ASP A 44 1.50 -10.35 -5.25
C ASP A 44 1.94 -9.68 -3.93
N LEU A 45 1.72 -8.38 -3.82
CA LEU A 45 1.99 -7.59 -2.62
C LEU A 45 0.69 -7.14 -1.97
N PHE A 46 0.44 -7.62 -0.76
CA PHE A 46 -0.60 -7.12 0.12
C PHE A 46 0.01 -6.14 1.13
N VAL A 47 -0.64 -5.01 1.34
CA VAL A 47 -0.27 -4.06 2.41
C VAL A 47 -1.43 -3.92 3.38
N ASP A 48 -1.21 -4.31 4.63
CA ASP A 48 -2.17 -4.15 5.71
C ASP A 48 -1.92 -2.82 6.43
N LEU A 49 -2.94 -1.96 6.39
CA LEU A 49 -2.96 -0.63 6.98
C LEU A 49 -3.86 -0.55 8.22
N SER A 50 -4.26 -1.69 8.80
CA SER A 50 -5.16 -1.75 9.98
C SER A 50 -4.64 -0.94 11.17
N ASP A 51 -3.32 -0.89 11.34
CA ASP A 51 -2.66 -0.18 12.43
C ASP A 51 -2.09 1.19 11.99
N VAL A 52 -2.49 1.70 10.82
CA VAL A 52 -2.12 3.04 10.36
C VAL A 52 -3.15 4.06 10.82
N GLU A 53 -2.74 4.99 11.65
CA GLU A 53 -3.62 6.00 12.25
C GLU A 53 -3.81 7.22 11.34
N TYR A 54 -2.82 7.51 10.49
CA TYR A 54 -2.79 8.70 9.66
C TYR A 54 -1.97 8.50 8.38
N ILE A 55 -2.44 9.14 7.30
CA ILE A 55 -1.71 9.26 6.04
C ILE A 55 -1.85 10.68 5.45
N ASP A 56 -0.77 11.23 4.87
CA ASP A 56 -0.80 12.47 4.08
C ASP A 56 -0.64 12.22 2.57
N SER A 57 -0.59 13.29 1.77
CA SER A 57 -0.40 13.20 0.32
C SER A 57 0.92 12.57 -0.10
N THR A 58 1.98 12.70 0.70
CA THR A 58 3.27 12.05 0.45
C THR A 58 3.12 10.54 0.60
N GLY A 59 2.45 10.10 1.66
CA GLY A 59 2.14 8.70 1.89
C GLY A 59 1.32 8.07 0.77
N LEU A 60 0.28 8.78 0.30
CA LEU A 60 -0.52 8.33 -0.85
C LEU A 60 0.34 8.18 -2.13
N GLY A 61 1.29 9.10 -2.34
CA GLY A 61 2.23 9.05 -3.47
C GLY A 61 3.13 7.81 -3.46
N ILE A 62 3.47 7.28 -2.26
CA ILE A 62 4.23 6.03 -2.14
C ILE A 62 3.44 4.87 -2.71
N PHE A 63 2.15 4.74 -2.38
CA PHE A 63 1.30 3.66 -2.89
C PHE A 63 1.12 3.69 -4.40
N ILE A 64 1.06 4.87 -5.01
CA ILE A 64 1.08 5.01 -6.48
C ILE A 64 2.41 4.53 -7.06
N GLY A 65 3.53 4.87 -6.43
CA GLY A 65 4.84 4.37 -6.83
C GLY A 65 4.91 2.85 -6.76
N THR A 66 4.47 2.27 -5.64
CA THR A 66 4.42 0.82 -5.42
C THR A 66 3.53 0.13 -6.44
N LEU A 67 2.34 0.66 -6.75
CA LEU A 67 1.43 0.12 -7.76
C LEU A 67 2.14 -0.03 -9.12
N LYS A 68 2.80 1.05 -9.57
CA LYS A 68 3.52 1.06 -10.85
C LYS A 68 4.66 0.05 -10.90
N ILE A 69 5.31 -0.21 -9.77
CA ILE A 69 6.38 -1.20 -9.68
C ILE A 69 5.77 -2.60 -9.77
N THR A 70 4.73 -2.91 -9.00
CA THR A 70 4.06 -4.22 -9.05
C THR A 70 3.53 -4.54 -10.44
N GLU A 71 2.88 -3.57 -11.11
CA GLU A 71 2.37 -3.74 -12.47
C GLU A 71 3.49 -4.07 -13.48
N LYS A 72 4.65 -3.41 -13.36
CA LYS A 72 5.81 -3.68 -14.20
C LYS A 72 6.39 -5.08 -13.96
N SER A 73 6.32 -5.59 -12.73
CA SER A 73 6.76 -6.94 -12.36
C SER A 73 5.70 -8.02 -12.64
N GLY A 74 4.55 -7.67 -13.24
CA GLY A 74 3.46 -8.62 -13.51
C GLY A 74 2.74 -9.10 -12.24
N SER A 75 2.90 -8.39 -11.13
CA SER A 75 2.34 -8.68 -9.81
C SER A 75 1.22 -7.69 -9.48
N ARG A 76 0.37 -8.01 -8.51
CA ARG A 76 -0.70 -7.11 -8.04
C ARG A 76 -0.31 -6.43 -6.73
N LEU A 77 -0.72 -5.18 -6.58
CA LEU A 77 -0.77 -4.48 -5.29
C LEU A 77 -2.20 -4.47 -4.77
N LYS A 78 -2.39 -4.86 -3.51
CA LYS A 78 -3.66 -4.75 -2.82
C LYS A 78 -3.51 -4.19 -1.42
N LEU A 79 -4.34 -3.21 -1.07
CA LEU A 79 -4.37 -2.62 0.28
C LEU A 79 -5.52 -3.19 1.10
N LYS A 80 -5.28 -3.39 2.39
CA LYS A 80 -6.24 -3.94 3.36
C LYS A 80 -6.24 -3.12 4.63
N GLY A 81 -7.31 -3.23 5.41
CA GLY A 81 -7.35 -2.66 6.75
C GLY A 81 -7.44 -1.13 6.80
N LEU A 82 -7.80 -0.45 5.71
CA LEU A 82 -7.95 1.01 5.76
C LEU A 82 -9.08 1.39 6.73
N ASN A 83 -8.75 2.18 7.75
CA ASN A 83 -9.77 2.84 8.56
C ASN A 83 -10.53 3.90 7.75
N ASP A 84 -11.67 4.38 8.25
CA ASP A 84 -12.54 5.32 7.52
C ASP A 84 -11.82 6.62 7.11
N ARG A 85 -10.89 7.11 7.94
CA ARG A 85 -10.12 8.33 7.66
C ARG A 85 -9.16 8.13 6.50
N VAL A 86 -8.39 7.04 6.53
CA VAL A 86 -7.44 6.67 5.46
C VAL A 86 -8.22 6.37 4.19
N LYS A 87 -9.28 5.56 4.27
CA LYS A 87 -10.14 5.23 3.12
C LYS A 87 -10.69 6.48 2.44
N ARG A 88 -11.20 7.45 3.20
CA ARG A 88 -11.71 8.72 2.66
C ARG A 88 -10.65 9.52 1.91
N LEU A 89 -9.38 9.44 2.31
CA LEU A 89 -8.29 10.10 1.58
C LEU A 89 -8.01 9.42 0.23
N PHE A 90 -8.07 8.08 0.17
CA PHE A 90 -7.99 7.34 -1.09
C PHE A 90 -9.18 7.68 -2.00
N GLU A 91 -10.40 7.78 -1.46
CA GLU A 91 -11.61 8.16 -2.21
C GLU A 91 -11.54 9.59 -2.76
N ILE A 92 -11.17 10.58 -1.93
CA ILE A 92 -11.06 11.99 -2.36
C ILE A 92 -10.02 12.15 -3.46
N THR A 93 -8.95 11.34 -3.43
CA THR A 93 -7.88 11.38 -4.42
C THR A 93 -8.13 10.49 -5.64
N GLY A 94 -9.22 9.72 -5.66
CA GLY A 94 -9.56 8.76 -6.71
C GLY A 94 -8.62 7.56 -6.79
N LEU A 95 -7.80 7.35 -5.76
CA LEU A 95 -6.84 6.25 -5.72
C LEU A 95 -7.50 4.88 -5.52
N ASN A 96 -8.70 4.85 -4.96
CA ASN A 96 -9.52 3.65 -4.83
C ASN A 96 -9.99 3.07 -6.19
N GLU A 97 -9.97 3.86 -7.26
CA GLU A 97 -10.32 3.40 -8.62
C GLU A 97 -9.14 2.64 -9.25
N VAL A 98 -7.91 3.02 -8.91
CA VAL A 98 -6.70 2.48 -9.53
C VAL A 98 -5.96 1.46 -8.66
N ILE A 99 -6.07 1.53 -7.34
CA ILE A 99 -5.49 0.55 -6.41
C ILE A 99 -6.60 -0.38 -5.92
N GLU A 100 -6.34 -1.69 -5.92
CA GLU A 100 -7.27 -2.64 -5.31
C GLU A 100 -7.25 -2.47 -3.79
N ILE A 101 -8.38 -2.06 -3.21
CA ILE A 101 -8.55 -1.93 -1.75
C ILE A 101 -9.65 -2.91 -1.30
N ASP A 102 -9.41 -3.65 -0.21
CA ASP A 102 -10.45 -4.53 0.34
C ASP A 102 -11.69 -3.71 0.74
N GLY A 103 -12.85 -4.11 0.22
CA GLY A 103 -14.12 -3.43 0.46
C GLY A 103 -14.43 -2.25 -0.46
N SER A 104 -13.54 -1.87 -1.39
CA SER A 104 -13.89 -1.03 -2.53
C SER A 104 -14.16 -1.91 -3.75
N LYS A 105 -15.32 -1.76 -4.38
CA LYS A 105 -15.58 -2.40 -5.67
C LYS A 105 -14.68 -1.73 -6.70
N ARG A 106 -13.74 -2.47 -7.27
CA ARG A 106 -13.11 -2.05 -8.52
C ARG A 106 -14.09 -2.38 -9.64
N GLU A 107 -14.60 -1.38 -10.34
CA GLU A 107 -15.30 -1.63 -11.60
C GLU A 107 -14.23 -2.03 -12.62
N GLU A 108 -14.25 -3.30 -13.04
CA GLU A 108 -13.47 -3.75 -14.19
C GLU A 108 -14.01 -3.03 -15.44
N ALA A 109 -13.17 -2.21 -16.07
CA ALA A 109 -13.44 -1.55 -17.35
C ALA A 109 -12.97 -2.41 -18.53
#